data_AF-A0A1C6CY88-F1
#
_entry.id   AF-A0A1C6CY88-F1
#
_cell.length_a   1.000
_cell.length_b   1.000
_cell.length_c   1.000
_cell.angle_alpha   90.00
_cell.angle_beta   90.00
_cell.angle_gamma   90.00
#
_symmetry.space_group_name_H-M   'P 1'
#
loop_
_entity.id
_entity.type
_entity.pdbx_description
1 polymer ?
#
loop_
_entity_poly.entity_id
_entity_poly.type
_entity_poly.pdbx_seq_one_letter_code
_entity_poly.pdbx_strand_id
1 'polypeptide(L)'
;MKYHKPSFFDQFKCIGSACTDTCCAGWEIEVDETTAQGYLAEKSAFGDRLRREIGSEPGEYFFKLKKNRCPFLNKENLCDIFINLGEDRLCDICREHPRFYNWFGDYTEVGLGLCCEEAERLLFSDSKPLTFVEEVTQDEELAEEMWNDTEDVCPTADEEQDYSDEDEYTDASDLLDDESEECEQMLEERKAIFTILQNRKKNIGARLKRLLLQLPYADEMLLLTVPILEWDDPESIPKLDYNAKPSTNTLKSSALFLIRFFGGMESLDETWPSMMKELEQNIDSLIDVDKAAEFLQFMKGENRLYEYEHIAVYLVYRYYPEILFDGQIEAKILFAAASICLLFLMDLQCFQENGVYTQHDRIELVRRFSKEIEYCPENMERFEKCCTEQYEDLLNSIFNLCHLFADKHFASPHS
;
A
#
# COMPACT_ATOMS: atom_id res chain seq x y z
N MET A 1 11.74 10.89 -19.11
CA MET A 1 11.23 9.97 -18.05
C MET A 1 9.77 9.64 -18.33
N LYS A 2 9.32 8.39 -18.13
CA LYS A 2 7.90 8.00 -18.16
C LYS A 2 7.36 7.95 -16.74
N TYR A 3 6.32 8.73 -16.43
CA TYR A 3 5.64 8.71 -15.14
C TYR A 3 4.32 7.96 -15.23
N HIS A 4 4.14 6.96 -14.37
CA HIS A 4 2.87 6.27 -14.18
C HIS A 4 2.25 6.75 -12.88
N LYS A 5 0.99 7.20 -12.95
CA LYS A 5 0.28 7.73 -11.78
C LYS A 5 -1.19 7.35 -11.76
N PRO A 6 -1.81 7.19 -10.58
CA PRO A 6 -3.26 7.08 -10.47
C PRO A 6 -3.93 8.32 -11.06
N SER A 7 -5.03 8.15 -11.78
CA SER A 7 -5.82 9.25 -12.39
C SER A 7 -6.30 10.33 -11.40
N PHE A 8 -6.30 10.04 -10.10
CA PHE A 8 -6.64 10.99 -9.04
C PHE A 8 -5.43 11.68 -8.40
N PHE A 9 -4.21 11.34 -8.77
CA PHE A 9 -2.97 11.84 -8.16
C PHE A 9 -2.89 13.38 -8.15
N ASP A 10 -3.11 14.02 -9.29
CA ASP A 10 -3.03 15.48 -9.44
C ASP A 10 -4.14 16.24 -8.69
N GLN A 11 -5.14 15.54 -8.17
CA GLN A 11 -6.24 16.14 -7.39
C GLN A 11 -5.86 16.33 -5.93
N PHE A 12 -4.78 15.69 -5.45
CA PHE A 12 -4.39 15.74 -4.05
C PHE A 12 -3.94 17.13 -3.61
N LYS A 13 -4.53 17.60 -2.52
CA LYS A 13 -4.14 18.80 -1.79
C LYS A 13 -4.31 18.54 -0.31
N CYS A 14 -3.27 18.85 0.47
CA CYS A 14 -3.37 18.79 1.92
C CYS A 14 -4.57 19.61 2.43
N ILE A 15 -5.45 18.98 3.20
CA ILE A 15 -6.65 19.61 3.75
C ILE A 15 -6.38 20.39 5.05
N GLY A 16 -5.11 20.44 5.48
CA GLY A 16 -4.62 21.25 6.58
C GLY A 16 -5.41 21.05 7.87
N SER A 17 -6.05 22.12 8.35
CA SER A 17 -6.81 22.12 9.61
C SER A 17 -8.01 21.18 9.64
N ALA A 18 -8.49 20.72 8.48
CA ALA A 18 -9.58 19.74 8.41
C ALA A 18 -9.11 18.30 8.67
N CYS A 19 -7.79 18.05 8.61
CA CYS A 19 -7.22 16.72 8.80
C CYS A 19 -7.37 16.25 10.26
N THR A 20 -7.94 15.07 10.45
CA THR A 20 -8.13 14.51 11.80
C THR A 20 -6.91 13.73 12.30
N ASP A 21 -6.09 13.20 11.39
CA ASP A 21 -4.81 12.55 11.69
C ASP A 21 -3.63 13.26 11.02
N THR A 22 -3.10 14.28 11.69
CA THR A 22 -2.03 15.11 11.12
C THR A 22 -0.71 14.36 11.00
N CYS A 23 -0.13 14.34 9.79
CA CYS A 23 1.24 13.86 9.57
C CYS A 23 2.31 14.74 10.26
N CYS A 24 1.96 15.93 10.78
CA CYS A 24 2.89 16.78 11.51
C CYS A 24 3.06 16.37 13.00
N ALA A 25 2.77 15.12 13.34
CA ALA A 25 2.87 14.57 14.68
C ALA A 25 3.12 13.05 14.67
N GLY A 26 3.74 12.54 15.74
CA GLY A 26 3.86 11.10 15.99
C GLY A 26 5.09 10.42 15.40
N TRP A 27 5.91 11.12 14.62
CA TRP A 27 7.14 10.61 14.02
C TRP A 27 8.13 11.77 13.80
N GLU A 28 9.41 11.45 13.63
CA GLU A 28 10.48 12.43 13.44
C GLU A 28 10.39 13.09 12.07
N ILE A 29 10.56 14.41 12.00
CA ILE A 29 10.50 15.15 10.74
C ILE A 29 11.91 15.63 10.42
N GLU A 30 12.56 14.93 9.51
CA GLU A 30 13.82 15.32 8.92
C GLU A 30 13.65 16.56 8.03
N VAL A 31 14.72 17.32 7.93
CA VAL A 31 14.80 18.56 7.16
C VAL A 31 16.01 18.42 6.24
N ASP A 32 15.77 18.45 4.94
CA ASP A 32 16.84 18.41 3.93
C ASP A 32 17.83 19.56 4.14
N GLU A 33 19.10 19.32 3.79
CA GLU A 33 20.19 20.25 4.08
C GLU A 33 19.93 21.64 3.47
N THR A 34 19.45 21.68 2.22
CA THR A 34 19.14 22.92 1.50
C THR A 34 18.10 23.76 2.25
N THR A 35 17.02 23.14 2.68
CA THR A 35 15.96 23.79 3.46
C THR A 35 16.46 24.20 4.84
N ALA A 36 17.24 23.36 5.51
CA ALA A 36 17.84 23.67 6.81
C ALA A 36 18.74 24.92 6.73
N GLN A 37 19.64 24.98 5.74
CA GLN A 37 20.47 26.15 5.48
C GLN A 37 19.61 27.39 5.21
N GLY A 38 18.55 27.24 4.42
CA GLY A 38 17.55 28.27 4.17
C GLY A 38 16.90 28.80 5.46
N TYR A 39 16.54 27.91 6.40
CA TYR A 39 16.00 28.28 7.71
C TYR A 39 17.03 28.98 8.60
N LEU A 40 18.28 28.52 8.60
CA LEU A 40 19.36 29.12 9.37
C LEU A 40 19.66 30.55 8.90
N ALA A 41 19.58 30.81 7.60
CA ALA A 41 19.81 32.10 6.97
C ALA A 41 18.63 33.10 7.09
N GLU A 42 17.44 32.66 7.48
CA GLU A 42 16.21 33.48 7.49
C GLU A 42 16.26 34.58 8.56
N LYS A 43 16.29 35.86 8.17
CA LYS A 43 16.57 36.98 9.10
C LYS A 43 15.35 37.54 9.82
N SER A 44 14.14 37.11 9.45
CA SER A 44 12.90 37.58 10.09
C SER A 44 12.75 37.09 11.54
N ALA A 45 11.79 37.66 12.27
CA ALA A 45 11.40 37.18 13.59
C ALA A 45 10.90 35.72 13.55
N PHE A 46 10.36 35.27 12.42
CA PHE A 46 10.02 33.86 12.22
C PHE A 46 11.28 33.00 12.06
N GLY A 47 12.31 33.52 11.39
CA GLY A 47 13.65 32.92 11.35
C GLY A 47 14.27 32.62 12.71
N ASP A 48 14.04 33.48 13.71
CA ASP A 48 14.49 33.21 15.09
C ASP A 48 13.80 31.99 15.71
N ARG A 49 12.52 31.75 15.36
CA ARG A 49 11.82 30.52 15.74
C ARG A 49 12.38 29.33 14.96
N LEU A 50 12.55 29.44 13.65
CA LEU A 50 13.15 28.38 12.82
C LEU A 50 14.48 27.86 13.41
N ARG A 51 15.44 28.76 13.63
CA ARG A 51 16.75 28.42 14.25
C ARG A 51 16.65 27.77 15.63
N ARG A 52 15.66 28.15 16.42
CA ARG A 52 15.50 27.59 17.77
C ARG A 52 14.97 26.17 17.73
N GLU A 53 14.00 25.93 16.84
CA GLU A 53 13.26 24.68 16.77
C GLU A 53 13.88 23.65 15.82
N ILE A 54 14.84 24.02 14.96
CA ILE A 54 15.63 23.06 14.18
C ILE A 54 16.76 22.46 15.05
N GLY A 55 16.87 21.14 15.04
CA GLY A 55 17.97 20.33 15.57
C GLY A 55 18.96 19.97 14.46
N SER A 56 20.16 19.60 14.87
CA SER A 56 21.20 19.14 13.96
C SER A 56 22.08 18.13 14.67
N GLU A 57 22.33 17.01 14.00
CA GLU A 57 23.35 16.02 14.31
C GLU A 57 24.33 15.94 13.13
N PRO A 58 25.51 15.29 13.26
CA PRO A 58 26.46 15.22 12.14
C PRO A 58 25.81 14.57 10.91
N GLY A 59 25.55 15.37 9.87
CA GLY A 59 24.94 14.92 8.62
C GLY A 59 23.42 15.11 8.54
N GLU A 60 22.74 15.49 9.62
CA GLU A 60 21.27 15.45 9.68
C GLU A 60 20.68 16.71 10.32
N TYR A 61 19.53 17.16 9.80
CA TYR A 61 18.71 18.20 10.42
C TYR A 61 17.28 17.68 10.63
N PHE A 62 16.65 18.14 11.71
CA PHE A 62 15.30 17.71 12.08
C PHE A 62 14.56 18.78 12.85
N PHE A 63 13.24 18.68 12.94
CA PHE A 63 12.46 19.52 13.85
C PHE A 63 12.42 18.95 15.27
N LYS A 64 12.77 19.78 16.27
CA LYS A 64 12.65 19.44 17.69
C LYS A 64 11.18 19.35 18.09
N LEU A 65 10.62 18.15 18.02
CA LEU A 65 9.21 17.90 18.35
C LEU A 65 8.91 18.26 19.80
N LYS A 66 7.70 18.79 20.03
CA LYS A 66 7.20 19.14 21.37
C LYS A 66 5.99 18.28 21.67
N LYS A 67 6.14 17.34 22.62
CA LYS A 67 5.10 16.33 22.93
C LYS A 67 4.67 15.58 21.65
N ASN A 68 5.66 15.11 20.88
CA ASN A 68 5.48 14.44 19.58
C ASN A 68 4.70 15.25 18.53
N ARG A 69 4.67 16.58 18.63
CA ARG A 69 4.08 17.47 17.61
C ARG A 69 5.14 18.39 17.02
N CYS A 70 5.05 18.62 15.71
CA CYS A 70 5.89 19.59 15.01
C CYS A 70 5.78 20.97 15.68
N PRO A 71 6.90 21.64 15.98
CA PRO A 71 6.90 22.93 16.65
C PRO A 71 6.32 24.06 15.79
N PHE A 72 6.06 23.81 14.51
CA PHE A 72 5.42 24.74 13.57
C PHE A 72 3.94 24.42 13.28
N LEU A 73 3.43 23.30 13.79
CA LEU A 73 2.00 23.00 13.73
C LEU A 73 1.27 23.83 14.79
N ASN A 74 0.51 24.83 14.36
CA ASN A 74 -0.17 25.74 15.27
C ASN A 74 -1.42 25.10 15.90
N LYS A 75 -2.07 25.85 16.80
CA LYS A 75 -3.28 25.42 17.52
C LYS A 75 -4.50 25.15 16.62
N GLU A 76 -4.48 25.64 15.38
CA GLU A 76 -5.51 25.42 14.36
C GLU A 76 -5.12 24.25 13.42
N ASN A 77 -4.07 23.49 13.76
CA ASN A 77 -3.50 22.42 12.91
C ASN A 77 -3.05 22.90 11.53
N LEU A 78 -2.56 24.15 11.44
CA LEU A 78 -1.94 24.68 10.22
C LEU A 78 -0.43 24.83 10.40
N CYS A 79 0.32 24.65 9.32
CA CYS A 79 1.76 24.80 9.30
C CYS A 79 2.15 26.29 9.26
N ASP A 80 2.80 26.76 10.32
CA ASP A 80 3.28 28.15 10.39
C ASP A 80 4.39 28.44 9.37
N ILE A 81 5.16 27.44 8.92
CA ILE A 81 6.18 27.64 7.87
C ILE A 81 5.48 28.00 6.56
N PHE A 82 4.51 27.19 6.14
CA PHE A 82 3.70 27.46 4.95
C PHE A 82 3.04 28.85 5.04
N ILE A 83 2.42 29.19 6.18
CA ILE A 83 1.73 30.47 6.38
C ILE A 83 2.69 31.66 6.24
N ASN A 84 3.91 31.58 6.77
CA ASN A 84 4.82 32.73 6.84
C ASN A 84 5.76 32.82 5.63
N LEU A 85 6.17 31.68 5.07
CA LEU A 85 7.24 31.59 4.08
C LEU A 85 6.78 31.00 2.73
N GLY A 86 5.59 30.40 2.68
CA GLY A 86 5.06 29.75 1.47
C GLY A 86 5.43 28.28 1.34
N GLU A 87 4.82 27.62 0.35
CA GLU A 87 4.99 26.19 0.05
C GLU A 87 6.43 25.84 -0.31
N ASP A 88 7.08 26.69 -1.12
CA ASP A 88 8.48 26.58 -1.57
C ASP A 88 9.50 26.53 -0.44
N ARG A 89 9.07 26.80 0.80
CA ARG A 89 9.91 26.83 1.99
C ARG A 89 9.64 25.67 2.94
N LEU A 90 8.83 24.69 2.55
CA LEU A 90 8.71 23.41 3.26
C LEU A 90 9.91 22.52 2.89
N CYS A 91 10.37 21.71 3.85
CA CYS A 91 11.32 20.63 3.54
C CYS A 91 10.63 19.55 2.71
N ASP A 92 11.42 18.74 2.04
CA ASP A 92 10.93 17.78 1.04
C ASP A 92 9.88 16.84 1.63
N ILE A 93 10.13 16.30 2.81
CA ILE A 93 9.19 15.41 3.47
C ILE A 93 7.83 16.07 3.79
N CYS A 94 7.83 17.37 4.10
CA CYS A 94 6.60 18.12 4.37
C CYS A 94 5.85 18.52 3.09
N ARG A 95 6.57 18.69 1.98
CA ARG A 95 6.02 19.05 0.67
C ARG A 95 5.45 17.83 -0.05
N GLU A 96 6.21 16.75 -0.02
CA GLU A 96 5.91 15.56 -0.80
C GLU A 96 4.88 14.69 -0.10
N HIS A 97 4.96 14.50 1.23
CA HIS A 97 4.06 13.59 1.94
C HIS A 97 2.58 13.89 1.67
N PRO A 98 1.76 12.88 1.30
CA PRO A 98 2.02 11.44 1.32
C PRO A 98 2.51 10.88 -0.02
N ARG A 99 3.02 11.70 -0.94
CA ARG A 99 3.51 11.21 -2.24
C ARG A 99 4.68 10.25 -2.06
N PHE A 100 4.68 9.22 -2.88
CA PHE A 100 5.82 8.32 -3.05
C PHE A 100 6.24 8.29 -4.51
N TYR A 101 7.50 7.96 -4.73
CA TYR A 101 8.15 7.85 -6.02
C TYR A 101 8.97 6.55 -6.02
N ASN A 102 8.74 5.69 -6.99
CA ASN A 102 9.51 4.46 -7.20
C ASN A 102 10.13 4.53 -8.60
N TRP A 103 11.45 4.48 -8.68
CA TRP A 103 12.20 4.64 -9.92
C TRP A 103 12.70 3.28 -10.41
N PHE A 104 12.50 2.99 -11.71
CA PHE A 104 12.96 1.79 -12.38
C PHE A 104 13.49 2.19 -13.76
N GLY A 105 14.79 2.44 -13.90
CA GLY A 105 15.36 2.90 -15.18
C GLY A 105 14.70 4.16 -15.73
N ASP A 106 14.13 4.09 -16.94
CA ASP A 106 13.42 5.20 -17.62
C ASP A 106 11.95 5.39 -17.15
N TYR A 107 11.51 4.53 -16.23
CA TYR A 107 10.15 4.39 -15.73
C TYR A 107 10.07 4.84 -14.26
N THR A 108 9.01 5.57 -13.91
CA THR A 108 8.77 6.03 -12.53
C THR A 108 7.31 5.87 -12.18
N GLU A 109 7.05 5.21 -11.06
CA GLU A 109 5.72 5.22 -10.46
C GLU A 109 5.61 6.28 -9.40
N VAL A 110 4.50 7.02 -9.45
CA VAL A 110 4.17 7.99 -8.41
C VAL A 110 2.79 7.72 -7.87
N GLY A 111 2.61 7.92 -6.57
CA GLY A 111 1.34 7.66 -5.92
C GLY A 111 1.22 8.39 -4.59
N LEU A 112 0.15 8.10 -3.86
CA LEU A 112 -0.14 8.64 -2.54
C LEU A 112 -0.20 7.51 -1.50
N GLY A 113 0.44 7.70 -0.36
CA GLY A 113 0.35 6.78 0.76
C GLY A 113 -1.06 6.73 1.33
N LEU A 114 -1.54 5.51 1.59
CA LEU A 114 -2.85 5.29 2.22
C LEU A 114 -2.85 5.63 3.72
N CYS A 115 -1.75 6.10 4.30
CA CYS A 115 -1.74 6.65 5.66
C CYS A 115 -2.36 8.06 5.74
N CYS A 116 -2.84 8.63 4.63
CA CYS A 116 -3.44 9.95 4.56
C CYS A 116 -4.93 9.89 4.25
N GLU A 117 -5.76 10.44 5.14
CA GLU A 117 -7.22 10.43 5.00
C GLU A 117 -7.72 11.12 3.71
N GLU A 118 -7.00 12.13 3.22
CA GLU A 118 -7.36 12.81 1.97
C GLU A 118 -7.00 11.98 0.73
N ALA A 119 -5.87 11.26 0.76
CA ALA A 119 -5.49 10.35 -0.32
C ALA A 119 -6.55 9.24 -0.48
N GLU A 120 -7.02 8.69 0.64
CA GLU A 120 -8.08 7.70 0.65
C GLU A 120 -9.44 8.27 0.25
N ARG A 121 -9.77 9.49 0.69
CA ARG A 121 -10.99 10.17 0.24
C ARG A 121 -11.02 10.27 -1.30
N LEU A 122 -9.88 10.56 -1.93
CA LEU A 122 -9.73 10.57 -3.38
C LEU A 122 -9.84 9.16 -3.98
N LEU A 123 -9.17 8.16 -3.40
CA LEU A 123 -9.25 6.75 -3.80
C LEU A 123 -10.70 6.24 -3.85
N PHE A 124 -11.53 6.66 -2.90
CA PHE A 124 -12.94 6.25 -2.80
C PHE A 124 -13.94 7.22 -3.43
N SER A 125 -13.48 8.31 -4.06
CA SER A 125 -14.36 9.40 -4.53
C SER A 125 -15.19 9.07 -5.77
N ASP A 126 -14.71 8.20 -6.66
CA ASP A 126 -15.44 7.69 -7.81
C ASP A 126 -15.62 6.17 -7.64
N SER A 127 -16.81 5.68 -7.96
CA SER A 127 -17.08 4.24 -7.94
C SER A 127 -16.56 3.52 -9.18
N LYS A 128 -16.12 4.21 -10.26
CA LYS A 128 -15.56 3.58 -11.46
C LYS A 128 -14.24 2.86 -11.16
N PRO A 129 -13.87 1.82 -11.95
CA PRO A 129 -12.58 1.17 -11.80
C PRO A 129 -11.43 2.17 -11.83
N LEU A 130 -10.45 1.99 -10.95
CA LEU A 130 -9.24 2.81 -10.94
C LEU A 130 -8.54 2.75 -12.30
N THR A 131 -8.04 3.91 -12.74
CA THR A 131 -7.25 4.03 -13.96
C THR A 131 -5.94 4.72 -13.64
N PHE A 132 -4.91 4.32 -14.36
CA PHE A 132 -3.54 4.83 -14.25
C PHE A 132 -3.18 5.45 -15.59
N VAL A 133 -2.49 6.58 -15.54
CA VAL A 133 -2.09 7.35 -16.72
C VAL A 133 -0.57 7.36 -16.81
N GLU A 134 -0.07 7.22 -18.03
CA GLU A 134 1.33 7.46 -18.37
C GLU A 134 1.48 8.90 -18.85
N GLU A 135 2.48 9.59 -18.31
CA GLU A 135 2.87 10.93 -18.72
C GLU A 135 4.36 10.92 -19.08
N VAL A 136 4.68 11.34 -20.31
CA VAL A 136 6.07 11.40 -20.79
C VAL A 136 6.59 12.82 -20.65
N THR A 137 7.63 13.01 -19.85
CA THR A 137 8.35 14.28 -19.77
C THR A 137 9.63 14.23 -20.62
N GLN A 138 9.89 15.31 -21.36
CA GLN A 138 11.08 15.49 -22.21
C GLN A 138 12.18 16.32 -21.51
N ASP A 139 11.99 16.73 -20.26
CA ASP A 139 12.99 17.51 -19.53
C ASP A 139 14.03 16.59 -18.89
N GLU A 140 15.20 16.50 -19.53
CA GLU A 140 16.39 15.82 -19.02
C GLU A 140 16.92 16.48 -17.72
N GLU A 141 16.73 17.79 -17.54
CA GLU A 141 17.16 18.53 -16.34
C GLU A 141 16.41 18.09 -15.05
N LEU A 142 15.13 17.74 -15.14
CA LEU A 142 14.35 17.24 -13.99
C LEU A 142 14.73 15.81 -13.61
N ALA A 143 15.19 15.01 -14.57
CA ALA A 143 15.64 13.64 -14.31
C ALA A 143 17.00 13.62 -13.59
N GLU A 144 17.92 14.53 -13.95
CA GLU A 144 19.24 14.66 -13.29
C GLU A 144 19.16 15.30 -11.90
N GLU A 145 18.27 16.28 -11.66
CA GLU A 145 18.10 16.88 -10.33
C GLU A 145 17.54 15.86 -9.32
N MET A 146 16.60 14.99 -9.73
CA MET A 146 15.99 14.00 -8.83
C MET A 146 16.87 12.75 -8.59
N TRP A 147 17.73 12.38 -9.54
CA TRP A 147 18.68 11.28 -9.34
C TRP A 147 19.80 11.65 -8.36
N ASN A 148 20.23 12.92 -8.32
CA ASN A 148 21.31 13.36 -7.43
C ASN A 148 20.92 13.43 -5.94
N ASP A 149 19.63 13.48 -5.60
CA ASP A 149 19.15 13.48 -4.21
C ASP A 149 19.11 12.08 -3.57
N THR A 150 19.50 11.01 -4.29
CA THR A 150 19.43 9.61 -3.81
C THR A 150 20.76 8.99 -3.38
N GLU A 151 21.89 9.69 -3.46
CA GLU A 151 23.18 9.15 -2.97
C GLU A 151 23.22 8.97 -1.43
N ASP A 152 22.24 9.49 -0.68
CA ASP A 152 22.27 9.51 0.80
C ASP A 152 21.28 8.56 1.52
N VAL A 153 20.64 7.59 0.84
CA VAL A 153 19.75 6.61 1.53
C VAL A 153 20.07 5.15 1.18
N CYS A 154 21.15 4.63 1.77
CA CYS A 154 21.23 3.38 2.56
C CYS A 154 22.71 2.95 2.73
N PRO A 155 23.25 2.83 3.96
CA PRO A 155 24.60 2.30 4.17
C PRO A 155 24.58 0.77 4.14
N THR A 156 24.80 0.16 2.98
CA THR A 156 25.20 -1.24 2.93
C THR A 156 26.70 -1.36 3.15
N ALA A 157 27.02 -1.91 4.32
CA ALA A 157 28.27 -2.48 4.80
C ALA A 157 29.48 -2.54 3.85
N ASP A 158 30.61 -2.06 4.39
CA ASP A 158 32.00 -2.32 4.00
C ASP A 158 32.21 -3.65 3.25
N GLU A 159 32.48 -3.59 1.94
CA GLU A 159 33.32 -4.59 1.26
C GLU A 159 34.22 -3.90 0.23
N GLU A 160 35.44 -3.55 0.66
CA GLU A 160 36.59 -3.42 -0.25
C GLU A 160 36.84 -4.81 -0.88
N GLN A 161 36.28 -5.07 -2.07
CA GLN A 161 36.70 -6.20 -2.90
C GLN A 161 37.40 -5.69 -4.16
N ASP A 162 38.72 -5.86 -4.13
CA ASP A 162 39.68 -5.72 -5.21
C ASP A 162 39.43 -6.81 -6.27
N TYR A 163 38.75 -6.46 -7.37
CA TYR A 163 38.61 -7.33 -8.53
C TYR A 163 39.55 -6.88 -9.65
N SER A 164 40.68 -7.59 -9.76
CA SER A 164 41.52 -7.59 -10.94
C SER A 164 40.83 -8.32 -12.09
N ASP A 165 40.61 -7.61 -13.19
CA ASP A 165 40.52 -8.03 -14.60
C ASP A 165 40.19 -9.51 -14.92
N GLU A 166 38.94 -9.79 -15.32
CA GLU A 166 38.67 -10.57 -16.54
C GLU A 166 37.50 -9.90 -17.31
N ASP A 167 37.81 -9.42 -18.51
CA ASP A 167 36.91 -8.69 -19.42
C ASP A 167 35.71 -9.54 -19.88
N GLU A 168 34.53 -9.24 -19.36
CA GLU A 168 33.25 -9.49 -20.03
C GLU A 168 32.59 -8.12 -20.25
N TYR A 169 32.92 -7.48 -21.38
CA TYR A 169 32.28 -6.23 -21.82
C TYR A 169 30.82 -6.57 -22.22
N THR A 170 29.91 -6.56 -21.25
CA THR A 170 28.48 -6.39 -21.55
C THR A 170 28.31 -4.99 -22.12
N ASP A 171 27.77 -4.88 -23.33
CA ASP A 171 27.49 -3.59 -23.95
C ASP A 171 26.45 -2.88 -23.09
N ALA A 172 26.72 -1.64 -22.70
CA ALA A 172 25.78 -0.86 -21.90
C ALA A 172 24.43 -0.66 -22.62
N SER A 173 24.39 -0.82 -23.96
CA SER A 173 23.13 -0.87 -24.71
C SER A 173 22.32 -2.14 -24.44
N ASP A 174 22.99 -3.29 -24.28
CA ASP A 174 22.31 -4.57 -24.09
C ASP A 174 21.65 -4.62 -22.70
N LEU A 175 22.29 -4.03 -21.68
CA LEU A 175 21.73 -3.92 -20.32
C LEU A 175 20.49 -3.00 -20.25
N LEU A 176 20.49 -1.90 -21.01
CA LEU A 176 19.35 -0.98 -21.06
C LEU A 176 18.16 -1.57 -21.83
N ASP A 177 18.42 -2.37 -22.87
CA ASP A 177 17.38 -3.08 -23.61
C ASP A 177 16.72 -4.17 -22.72
N ASP A 178 17.53 -4.91 -21.93
CA ASP A 178 17.03 -5.95 -21.01
C ASP A 178 16.17 -5.35 -19.86
N GLU A 179 16.58 -4.24 -19.24
CA GLU A 179 15.79 -3.56 -18.19
C GLU A 179 14.43 -3.04 -18.70
N SER A 180 14.38 -2.58 -19.96
CA SER A 180 13.14 -2.16 -20.60
C SER A 180 12.19 -3.33 -20.86
N GLU A 181 12.71 -4.50 -21.25
CA GLU A 181 11.89 -5.71 -21.47
C GLU A 181 11.27 -6.22 -20.15
N GLU A 182 12.04 -6.26 -19.07
CA GLU A 182 11.54 -6.66 -17.74
C GLU A 182 10.44 -5.72 -17.21
N CYS A 183 10.59 -4.41 -17.42
CA CYS A 183 9.57 -3.43 -17.07
C CYS A 183 8.28 -3.63 -17.87
N GLU A 184 8.37 -3.81 -19.19
CA GLU A 184 7.20 -4.06 -20.04
C GLU A 184 6.47 -5.35 -19.65
N GLN A 185 7.24 -6.38 -19.33
CA GLN A 185 6.75 -7.66 -18.84
C GLN A 185 5.95 -7.50 -17.53
N MET A 186 6.52 -6.86 -16.52
CA MET A 186 5.87 -6.57 -15.24
C MET A 186 4.57 -5.77 -15.44
N LEU A 187 4.56 -4.79 -16.35
CA LEU A 187 3.38 -3.98 -16.65
C LEU A 187 2.23 -4.81 -17.23
N GLU A 188 2.50 -5.75 -18.14
CA GLU A 188 1.47 -6.62 -18.71
C GLU A 188 0.93 -7.63 -17.68
N GLU A 189 1.79 -8.20 -16.82
CA GLU A 189 1.35 -9.03 -15.70
C GLU A 189 0.42 -8.26 -14.77
N ARG A 190 0.82 -7.05 -14.36
CA ARG A 190 0.02 -6.20 -13.48
C ARG A 190 -1.33 -5.85 -14.08
N LYS A 191 -1.38 -5.59 -15.39
CA LYS A 191 -2.62 -5.33 -16.12
C LYS A 191 -3.53 -6.57 -16.18
N ALA A 192 -2.97 -7.78 -16.24
CA ALA A 192 -3.73 -9.01 -16.10
C ALA A 192 -4.34 -9.13 -14.68
N ILE A 193 -3.56 -8.81 -13.64
CA ILE A 193 -4.03 -8.76 -12.25
C ILE A 193 -5.17 -7.74 -12.10
N PHE A 194 -5.02 -6.53 -12.63
CA PHE A 194 -6.08 -5.51 -12.62
C PHE A 194 -7.34 -5.98 -13.31
N THR A 195 -7.22 -6.69 -14.45
CA THR A 195 -8.38 -7.24 -15.16
C THR A 195 -9.18 -8.22 -14.30
N ILE A 196 -8.49 -9.05 -13.50
CA ILE A 196 -9.13 -9.98 -12.55
C ILE A 196 -9.81 -9.19 -11.43
N LEU A 197 -9.07 -8.28 -10.80
CA LEU A 197 -9.56 -7.50 -9.66
C LEU A 197 -10.69 -6.55 -10.03
N GLN A 198 -10.74 -6.02 -11.25
CA GLN A 198 -11.76 -5.07 -11.70
C GLN A 198 -12.99 -5.72 -12.35
N ASN A 199 -13.04 -7.06 -12.48
CA ASN A 199 -14.26 -7.70 -12.99
C ASN A 199 -15.39 -7.79 -11.94
N ARG A 200 -16.19 -6.74 -11.88
CA ARG A 200 -17.36 -6.62 -11.00
C ARG A 200 -18.52 -7.56 -11.29
N LYS A 201 -18.43 -8.43 -12.32
CA LYS A 201 -19.40 -9.53 -12.52
C LYS A 201 -19.28 -10.61 -11.42
N LYS A 202 -18.18 -10.64 -10.67
CA LYS A 202 -17.94 -11.53 -9.53
C LYS A 202 -17.69 -10.67 -8.29
N ASN A 203 -17.96 -11.20 -7.09
CA ASN A 203 -17.65 -10.50 -5.84
C ASN A 203 -16.13 -10.45 -5.59
N ILE A 204 -15.67 -9.60 -4.66
CA ILE A 204 -14.22 -9.44 -4.38
C ILE A 204 -13.55 -10.74 -3.93
N GLY A 205 -14.17 -11.56 -3.09
CA GLY A 205 -13.59 -12.84 -2.66
C GLY A 205 -13.37 -13.81 -3.82
N ALA A 206 -14.29 -13.88 -4.79
CA ALA A 206 -14.15 -14.70 -5.98
C ALA A 206 -12.99 -14.24 -6.88
N ARG A 207 -12.76 -12.92 -6.96
CA ARG A 207 -11.65 -12.31 -7.72
C ARG A 207 -10.30 -12.59 -7.04
N LEU A 208 -10.23 -12.41 -5.72
CA LEU A 208 -9.04 -12.76 -4.92
C LEU A 208 -8.72 -14.24 -5.03
N LYS A 209 -9.70 -15.15 -4.87
CA LYS A 209 -9.49 -16.60 -5.08
C LYS A 209 -8.92 -16.91 -6.46
N ARG A 210 -9.42 -16.25 -7.51
CA ARG A 210 -8.92 -16.45 -8.88
C ARG A 210 -7.44 -16.07 -8.99
N LEU A 211 -7.06 -14.95 -8.40
CA LEU A 211 -5.68 -14.48 -8.38
C LEU A 211 -4.76 -15.44 -7.60
N LEU A 212 -5.19 -15.86 -6.40
CA LEU A 212 -4.44 -16.81 -5.56
C LEU A 212 -4.22 -18.17 -6.23
N LEU A 213 -5.19 -18.63 -7.03
CA LEU A 213 -5.08 -19.88 -7.81
C LEU A 213 -4.04 -19.83 -8.92
N GLN A 214 -3.61 -18.63 -9.33
CA GLN A 214 -2.59 -18.46 -10.36
C GLN A 214 -1.17 -18.46 -9.79
N LEU A 215 -0.99 -18.24 -8.47
CA LEU A 215 0.32 -18.15 -7.84
C LEU A 215 1.24 -19.36 -8.07
N PRO A 216 0.76 -20.62 -8.04
CA PRO A 216 1.63 -21.78 -8.34
C PRO A 216 2.18 -21.80 -9.77
N TYR A 217 1.73 -20.88 -10.63
CA TYR A 217 2.12 -20.70 -12.02
C TYR A 217 2.67 -19.29 -12.26
N ALA A 218 3.15 -18.59 -11.22
CA ALA A 218 3.70 -17.24 -11.34
C ALA A 218 4.82 -17.18 -12.40
N ASP A 219 5.75 -18.14 -12.38
CA ASP A 219 6.83 -18.27 -13.40
C ASP A 219 6.30 -18.51 -14.83
N GLU A 220 5.05 -18.97 -14.98
CA GLU A 220 4.39 -19.24 -16.25
C GLU A 220 3.32 -18.19 -16.60
N MET A 221 3.12 -17.14 -15.77
CA MET A 221 2.04 -16.17 -15.97
C MET A 221 2.07 -15.52 -17.37
N LEU A 222 3.27 -15.37 -17.94
CA LEU A 222 3.49 -14.82 -19.29
C LEU A 222 3.52 -15.87 -20.40
N LEU A 223 4.00 -17.09 -20.10
CA LEU A 223 3.89 -18.23 -21.02
C LEU A 223 2.42 -18.57 -21.30
N LEU A 224 1.55 -18.14 -20.40
CA LEU A 224 0.12 -18.05 -20.54
C LEU A 224 -0.34 -16.71 -21.16
N THR A 225 0.19 -16.39 -22.34
CA THR A 225 -0.65 -15.87 -23.45
C THR A 225 -1.78 -16.84 -23.84
N VAL A 226 -2.07 -17.82 -22.99
CA VAL A 226 -3.31 -18.56 -22.94
C VAL A 226 -4.45 -17.54 -22.94
N PRO A 227 -5.29 -17.57 -23.99
CA PRO A 227 -6.46 -16.71 -24.06
C PRO A 227 -7.22 -16.92 -22.77
N ILE A 228 -7.30 -15.87 -21.94
CA ILE A 228 -8.22 -15.67 -20.82
C ILE A 228 -8.93 -16.99 -20.52
N LEU A 229 -8.21 -17.93 -19.88
CA LEU A 229 -8.71 -19.29 -19.65
C LEU A 229 -10.12 -19.10 -19.09
N GLU A 230 -11.10 -19.63 -19.82
CA GLU A 230 -12.50 -19.20 -19.73
C GLU A 230 -12.87 -19.00 -18.27
N TRP A 231 -13.50 -17.86 -17.96
CA TRP A 231 -13.90 -17.41 -16.62
C TRP A 231 -14.60 -18.46 -15.74
N ASP A 232 -14.96 -19.60 -16.32
CA ASP A 232 -15.73 -20.69 -15.77
C ASP A 232 -15.09 -22.09 -15.95
N ASP A 233 -13.82 -22.24 -16.38
CA ASP A 233 -13.15 -23.57 -16.44
C ASP A 233 -12.56 -23.97 -15.07
N PRO A 234 -13.21 -24.88 -14.32
CA PRO A 234 -12.76 -25.33 -13.01
C PRO A 234 -11.73 -26.47 -13.10
N GLU A 235 -11.50 -27.04 -14.28
CA GLU A 235 -10.71 -28.26 -14.45
C GLU A 235 -9.21 -27.99 -14.62
N SER A 236 -8.80 -26.75 -14.85
CA SER A 236 -7.41 -26.43 -15.22
C SER A 236 -6.47 -26.08 -14.06
N ILE A 237 -6.92 -26.08 -12.80
CA ILE A 237 -6.09 -25.63 -11.65
C ILE A 237 -6.20 -26.60 -10.46
N PRO A 238 -5.23 -27.51 -10.23
CA PRO A 238 -5.28 -28.45 -9.13
C PRO A 238 -4.39 -28.03 -7.95
N LYS A 239 -5.02 -27.68 -6.82
CA LYS A 239 -4.60 -27.95 -5.41
C LYS A 239 -5.60 -27.37 -4.40
N LEU A 240 -6.16 -26.21 -4.71
CA LEU A 240 -7.19 -25.53 -3.92
C LEU A 240 -8.56 -25.70 -4.59
N ASP A 241 -9.55 -26.25 -3.89
CA ASP A 241 -10.91 -26.38 -4.40
C ASP A 241 -11.60 -25.01 -4.41
N TYR A 242 -11.76 -24.42 -5.60
CA TYR A 242 -12.44 -23.14 -5.83
C TYR A 242 -13.84 -23.08 -5.18
N ASN A 243 -14.54 -24.21 -5.19
CA ASN A 243 -15.90 -24.37 -4.67
C ASN A 243 -15.94 -24.81 -3.21
N ALA A 244 -14.78 -25.00 -2.57
CA ALA A 244 -14.70 -25.41 -1.18
C ALA A 244 -15.45 -24.42 -0.28
N LYS A 245 -16.33 -24.97 0.54
CA LYS A 245 -17.00 -24.27 1.63
C LYS A 245 -16.25 -24.62 2.91
N PRO A 246 -15.35 -23.74 3.41
CA PRO A 246 -14.58 -24.03 4.60
C PRO A 246 -15.50 -24.24 5.80
N SER A 247 -15.12 -25.16 6.69
CA SER A 247 -15.85 -25.35 7.94
C SER A 247 -15.70 -24.12 8.85
N THR A 248 -16.61 -23.93 9.81
CA THR A 248 -16.50 -22.88 10.84
C THR A 248 -15.15 -22.92 11.56
N ASN A 249 -14.64 -24.12 11.88
CA ASN A 249 -13.33 -24.27 12.52
C ASN A 249 -12.19 -23.83 11.60
N THR A 250 -12.29 -24.12 10.30
CA THR A 250 -11.30 -23.72 9.29
C THR A 250 -11.29 -22.20 9.10
N LEU A 251 -12.47 -21.56 9.05
CA LEU A 251 -12.58 -20.10 9.00
C LEU A 251 -11.98 -19.47 10.26
N LYS A 252 -12.29 -20.02 11.43
CA LYS A 252 -11.75 -19.56 12.71
C LYS A 252 -10.22 -19.64 12.76
N SER A 253 -9.63 -20.78 12.38
CA SER A 253 -8.17 -20.91 12.36
C SER A 253 -7.52 -19.97 11.35
N SER A 254 -8.13 -19.79 10.18
CA SER A 254 -7.65 -18.89 9.12
C SER A 254 -7.67 -17.41 9.55
N ALA A 255 -8.78 -16.97 10.17
CA ALA A 255 -8.89 -15.61 10.70
C ALA A 255 -7.91 -15.37 11.85
N LEU A 256 -7.79 -16.32 12.78
CA LEU A 256 -6.83 -16.23 13.89
C LEU A 256 -5.38 -16.18 13.40
N PHE A 257 -5.05 -16.90 12.33
CA PHE A 257 -3.72 -16.84 11.71
C PHE A 257 -3.40 -15.40 11.29
N LEU A 258 -4.25 -14.77 10.47
CA LEU A 258 -4.01 -13.40 10.01
C LEU A 258 -4.02 -12.38 11.16
N ILE A 259 -5.01 -12.44 12.07
CA ILE A 259 -5.12 -11.51 13.19
C ILE A 259 -3.87 -11.56 14.08
N ARG A 260 -3.39 -12.77 14.40
CA ARG A 260 -2.19 -12.92 15.23
C ARG A 260 -0.91 -12.58 14.48
N PHE A 261 -0.87 -12.82 13.17
CA PHE A 261 0.25 -12.46 12.34
C PHE A 261 0.44 -10.94 12.31
N PHE A 262 -0.58 -10.19 11.89
CA PHE A 262 -0.57 -8.73 11.86
C PHE A 262 -0.57 -8.09 13.26
N GLY A 263 -1.15 -8.74 14.27
CA GLY A 263 -1.08 -8.28 15.67
C GLY A 263 0.26 -8.57 16.35
N GLY A 264 1.08 -9.43 15.77
CA GLY A 264 2.42 -9.74 16.27
C GLY A 264 3.53 -8.90 15.65
N MET A 265 3.21 -8.07 14.66
CA MET A 265 4.10 -7.12 13.98
C MET A 265 4.51 -5.96 14.89
N GLU A 266 5.55 -5.22 14.49
CA GLU A 266 5.95 -3.98 15.18
C GLU A 266 4.78 -2.99 15.18
N SER A 267 4.61 -2.31 16.31
CA SER A 267 3.46 -1.43 16.54
C SER A 267 3.94 0.01 16.61
N LEU A 268 3.43 0.84 15.71
CA LEU A 268 3.70 2.29 15.67
C LEU A 268 2.68 3.07 16.51
N ASP A 269 1.45 2.55 16.63
CA ASP A 269 0.38 3.07 17.47
C ASP A 269 0.03 2.07 18.58
N GLU A 270 0.11 2.52 19.84
CA GLU A 270 -0.15 1.70 21.04
C GLU A 270 -1.55 1.05 21.06
N THR A 271 -2.50 1.50 20.23
CA THR A 271 -3.85 0.95 20.12
C THR A 271 -3.97 -0.22 19.14
N TRP A 272 -3.01 -0.43 18.23
CA TRP A 272 -3.04 -1.54 17.27
C TRP A 272 -3.10 -2.92 17.95
N PRO A 273 -2.26 -3.23 18.96
CA PRO A 273 -2.31 -4.53 19.63
C PRO A 273 -3.64 -4.77 20.35
N SER A 274 -4.26 -3.73 20.93
CA SER A 274 -5.58 -3.86 21.54
C SER A 274 -6.67 -4.17 20.52
N MET A 275 -6.65 -3.51 19.36
CA MET A 275 -7.62 -3.74 18.29
C MET A 275 -7.51 -5.16 17.73
N MET A 276 -6.30 -5.67 17.48
CA MET A 276 -6.09 -7.06 17.05
C MET A 276 -6.57 -8.07 18.10
N LYS A 277 -6.34 -7.76 19.39
CA LYS A 277 -6.83 -8.59 20.49
C LYS A 277 -8.36 -8.59 20.61
N GLU A 278 -9.03 -7.49 20.30
CA GLU A 278 -10.49 -7.40 20.25
C GLU A 278 -11.06 -8.25 19.10
N LEU A 279 -10.45 -8.20 17.91
CA LEU A 279 -10.81 -9.09 16.80
C LEU A 279 -10.71 -10.57 17.20
N GLU A 280 -9.62 -10.95 17.88
CA GLU A 280 -9.43 -12.32 18.37
C GLU A 280 -10.50 -12.73 19.39
N GLN A 281 -10.94 -11.83 20.27
CA GLN A 281 -12.01 -12.10 21.24
C GLN A 281 -13.38 -12.26 20.56
N ASN A 282 -13.62 -11.52 19.49
CA ASN A 282 -14.89 -11.51 18.75
C ASN A 282 -14.91 -12.50 17.58
N ILE A 283 -13.90 -13.35 17.45
CA ILE A 283 -13.65 -14.19 16.27
C ILE A 283 -14.85 -15.02 15.81
N ASP A 284 -15.62 -15.60 16.74
CA ASP A 284 -16.79 -16.44 16.41
C ASP A 284 -17.90 -15.63 15.74
N SER A 285 -17.99 -14.33 16.03
CA SER A 285 -18.91 -13.39 15.38
C SER A 285 -18.42 -12.92 14.01
N LEU A 286 -17.10 -12.78 13.85
CA LEU A 286 -16.49 -12.28 12.61
C LEU A 286 -16.43 -13.32 11.50
N ILE A 287 -16.36 -14.60 11.86
CA ILE A 287 -16.39 -15.73 10.91
C ILE A 287 -17.80 -16.27 10.64
N ASP A 288 -18.83 -15.64 11.22
CA ASP A 288 -20.23 -15.97 10.95
C ASP A 288 -20.63 -15.48 9.56
N VAL A 289 -20.89 -16.42 8.65
CA VAL A 289 -21.23 -16.14 7.25
C VAL A 289 -22.55 -15.37 7.09
N ASP A 290 -23.49 -15.49 8.04
CA ASP A 290 -24.75 -14.75 7.99
C ASP A 290 -24.54 -13.29 8.35
N LYS A 291 -23.69 -13.01 9.36
CA LYS A 291 -23.31 -11.64 9.73
C LYS A 291 -22.45 -10.97 8.67
N ALA A 292 -21.51 -11.70 8.08
CA ALA A 292 -20.72 -11.22 6.94
C ALA A 292 -21.64 -10.88 5.75
N ALA A 293 -22.64 -11.72 5.45
CA ALA A 293 -23.62 -11.45 4.41
C ALA A 293 -24.50 -10.22 4.69
N GLU A 294 -24.89 -9.99 5.95
CA GLU A 294 -25.62 -8.78 6.37
C GLU A 294 -24.80 -7.52 6.12
N PHE A 295 -23.52 -7.52 6.51
CA PHE A 295 -22.62 -6.41 6.27
C PHE A 295 -22.39 -6.15 4.77
N LEU A 296 -22.19 -7.20 3.96
CA LEU A 296 -22.08 -7.06 2.50
C LEU A 296 -23.37 -6.50 1.88
N GLN A 297 -24.54 -6.91 2.38
CA GLN A 297 -25.82 -6.37 1.93
C GLN A 297 -25.95 -4.89 2.28
N PHE A 298 -25.52 -4.48 3.48
CA PHE A 298 -25.44 -3.08 3.88
C PHE A 298 -24.52 -2.29 2.93
N MET A 299 -23.27 -2.74 2.72
CA MET A 299 -22.30 -2.09 1.84
C MET A 299 -22.80 -2.00 0.39
N LYS A 300 -23.54 -3.01 -0.08
CA LYS A 300 -24.20 -3.00 -1.38
C LYS A 300 -25.30 -1.95 -1.47
N GLY A 301 -26.11 -1.80 -0.42
CA GLY A 301 -27.13 -0.76 -0.30
C GLY A 301 -26.55 0.65 -0.36
N GLU A 302 -25.38 0.85 0.24
CA GLU A 302 -24.62 2.10 0.18
C GLU A 302 -23.84 2.29 -1.13
N ASN A 303 -23.85 1.31 -2.05
CA ASN A 303 -23.05 1.29 -3.27
C ASN A 303 -21.53 1.41 -3.04
N ARG A 304 -21.01 0.82 -1.95
CA ARG A 304 -19.60 0.95 -1.51
C ARG A 304 -18.77 -0.32 -1.59
N LEU A 305 -19.30 -1.41 -2.14
CA LEU A 305 -18.54 -2.65 -2.35
C LEU A 305 -17.30 -2.49 -3.26
N TYR A 306 -17.26 -1.44 -4.09
CA TYR A 306 -16.11 -1.13 -4.95
C TYR A 306 -14.87 -0.70 -4.14
N GLU A 307 -15.02 -0.24 -2.89
CA GLU A 307 -13.89 0.22 -2.07
C GLU A 307 -12.85 -0.88 -1.85
N TYR A 308 -13.28 -2.14 -1.63
CA TYR A 308 -12.35 -3.27 -1.53
C TYR A 308 -11.58 -3.56 -2.82
N GLU A 309 -12.22 -3.38 -3.99
CA GLU A 309 -11.53 -3.47 -5.28
C GLU A 309 -10.50 -2.36 -5.40
N HIS A 310 -10.83 -1.13 -5.01
CA HIS A 310 -9.92 0.01 -5.10
C HIS A 310 -8.69 -0.20 -4.23
N ILE A 311 -8.87 -0.65 -2.98
CA ILE A 311 -7.74 -0.99 -2.09
C ILE A 311 -6.88 -2.09 -2.71
N ALA A 312 -7.49 -3.19 -3.19
CA ALA A 312 -6.73 -4.31 -3.75
C ALA A 312 -5.92 -3.90 -4.99
N VAL A 313 -6.55 -3.17 -5.92
CA VAL A 313 -5.89 -2.66 -7.13
C VAL A 313 -4.79 -1.67 -6.77
N TYR A 314 -5.00 -0.83 -5.76
CA TYR A 314 -4.01 0.16 -5.34
C TYR A 314 -2.80 -0.46 -4.64
N LEU A 315 -3.00 -1.48 -3.81
CA LEU A 315 -1.89 -2.22 -3.19
C LEU A 315 -1.06 -2.95 -4.26
N VAL A 316 -1.71 -3.58 -5.24
CA VAL A 316 -0.99 -4.17 -6.39
C VAL A 316 -0.27 -3.09 -7.19
N TYR A 317 -0.90 -1.94 -7.45
CA TYR A 317 -0.23 -0.81 -8.10
C TYR A 317 1.06 -0.41 -7.37
N ARG A 318 0.96 -0.18 -6.05
CA ARG A 318 2.05 0.32 -5.21
C ARG A 318 3.22 -0.66 -5.09
N TYR A 319 2.93 -1.95 -4.88
CA TYR A 319 3.94 -2.93 -4.44
C TYR A 319 4.36 -3.94 -5.51
N TYR A 320 3.53 -4.20 -6.53
CA TYR A 320 3.88 -5.16 -7.58
C TYR A 320 5.17 -4.79 -8.35
N PRO A 321 5.49 -3.51 -8.62
CA PRO A 321 6.72 -3.15 -9.32
C PRO A 321 8.01 -3.56 -8.60
N GLU A 322 7.98 -3.76 -7.28
CA GLU A 322 9.15 -4.20 -6.50
C GLU A 322 9.67 -5.58 -6.90
N ILE A 323 8.89 -6.37 -7.66
CA ILE A 323 9.36 -7.65 -8.21
C ILE A 323 10.56 -7.48 -9.15
N LEU A 324 10.76 -6.28 -9.73
CA LEU A 324 11.93 -5.97 -10.53
C LEU A 324 13.22 -5.98 -9.69
N PHE A 325 13.11 -5.82 -8.36
CA PHE A 325 14.24 -5.87 -7.45
C PHE A 325 14.34 -7.21 -6.71
N ASP A 326 13.21 -7.77 -6.27
CA ASP A 326 13.19 -8.93 -5.37
C ASP A 326 12.66 -10.22 -6.00
N GLY A 327 12.02 -10.16 -7.16
CA GLY A 327 11.41 -11.30 -7.85
C GLY A 327 10.21 -11.95 -7.12
N GLN A 328 9.70 -11.35 -6.04
CA GLN A 328 8.73 -11.99 -5.14
C GLN A 328 7.27 -11.74 -5.55
N ILE A 329 6.85 -12.26 -6.70
CA ILE A 329 5.48 -12.11 -7.23
C ILE A 329 4.42 -12.56 -6.22
N GLU A 330 4.61 -13.73 -5.58
CA GLU A 330 3.63 -14.25 -4.64
C GLU A 330 3.47 -13.35 -3.42
N ALA A 331 4.55 -12.75 -2.93
CA ALA A 331 4.50 -11.89 -1.76
C ALA A 331 3.62 -10.67 -2.00
N LYS A 332 3.76 -9.99 -3.15
CA LYS A 332 2.99 -8.78 -3.47
C LYS A 332 1.49 -9.09 -3.64
N ILE A 333 1.16 -10.22 -4.26
CA ILE A 333 -0.24 -10.68 -4.42
C ILE A 333 -0.85 -11.12 -3.08
N LEU A 334 -0.11 -11.91 -2.28
CA LEU A 334 -0.57 -12.37 -0.97
C LEU A 334 -0.74 -11.19 -0.03
N PHE A 335 0.12 -10.17 -0.09
CA PHE A 335 0.00 -8.94 0.70
C PHE A 335 -1.30 -8.21 0.41
N ALA A 336 -1.61 -7.96 -0.87
CA ALA A 336 -2.86 -7.33 -1.25
C ALA A 336 -4.08 -8.14 -0.78
N ALA A 337 -4.06 -9.46 -0.97
CA ALA A 337 -5.19 -10.32 -0.59
C ALA A 337 -5.37 -10.45 0.94
N ALA A 338 -4.27 -10.61 1.68
CA ALA A 338 -4.27 -10.67 3.14
C ALA A 338 -4.76 -9.36 3.77
N SER A 339 -4.33 -8.22 3.21
CA SER A 339 -4.77 -6.88 3.63
C SER A 339 -6.28 -6.73 3.49
N ILE A 340 -6.86 -7.15 2.35
CA ILE A 340 -8.31 -7.12 2.15
C ILE A 340 -9.05 -8.03 3.15
N CYS A 341 -8.51 -9.23 3.41
CA CYS A 341 -9.10 -10.14 4.39
C CYS A 341 -9.09 -9.54 5.81
N LEU A 342 -7.98 -8.95 6.25
CA LEU A 342 -7.89 -8.32 7.58
C LEU A 342 -8.82 -7.09 7.67
N LEU A 343 -8.75 -6.18 6.69
CA LEU A 343 -9.58 -4.98 6.64
C LEU A 343 -11.07 -5.35 6.67
N PHE A 344 -11.49 -6.38 5.94
CA PHE A 344 -12.88 -6.86 6.00
C PHE A 344 -13.30 -7.29 7.41
N LEU A 345 -12.44 -7.99 8.15
CA LEU A 345 -12.73 -8.39 9.54
C LEU A 345 -12.81 -7.16 10.46
N MET A 346 -11.94 -6.17 10.27
CA MET A 346 -11.97 -4.89 11.01
C MET A 346 -13.25 -4.11 10.74
N ASP A 347 -13.65 -4.01 9.47
CA ASP A 347 -14.88 -3.31 9.07
C ASP A 347 -16.13 -4.01 9.61
N LEU A 348 -16.15 -5.34 9.53
CA LEU A 348 -17.25 -6.15 10.05
C LEU A 348 -17.39 -5.97 11.57
N GLN A 349 -16.28 -5.91 12.31
CA GLN A 349 -16.34 -5.62 13.74
C GLN A 349 -16.92 -4.22 13.99
N CYS A 350 -16.42 -3.20 13.30
CA CYS A 350 -16.91 -1.82 13.41
C CYS A 350 -18.42 -1.74 13.13
N PHE A 351 -18.90 -2.42 12.08
CA PHE A 351 -20.31 -2.50 11.75
C PHE A 351 -21.13 -3.23 12.83
N GLN A 352 -20.63 -4.34 13.39
CA GLN A 352 -21.32 -5.09 14.44
C GLN A 352 -21.44 -4.29 15.75
N GLU A 353 -20.46 -3.45 16.06
CA GLU A 353 -20.46 -2.61 17.27
C GLU A 353 -21.38 -1.40 17.15
N ASN A 354 -21.39 -0.76 15.98
CA ASN A 354 -22.08 0.52 15.77
C ASN A 354 -23.45 0.40 15.08
N GLY A 355 -23.71 -0.71 14.39
CA GLY A 355 -24.89 -0.92 13.54
C GLY A 355 -24.91 -0.09 12.25
N VAL A 356 -23.85 0.67 12.00
CA VAL A 356 -23.62 1.49 10.80
C VAL A 356 -22.12 1.46 10.49
N TYR A 357 -21.76 1.66 9.23
CA TYR A 357 -20.39 1.76 8.79
C TYR A 357 -20.24 2.84 7.70
N THR A 358 -19.59 3.94 8.04
CA THR A 358 -19.49 5.14 7.20
C THR A 358 -18.24 5.12 6.32
N GLN A 359 -18.12 6.09 5.40
CA GLN A 359 -16.89 6.27 4.62
C GLN A 359 -15.74 6.77 5.49
N HIS A 360 -16.03 7.50 6.56
CA HIS A 360 -15.00 7.90 7.51
C HIS A 360 -14.44 6.69 8.27
N ASP A 361 -15.29 5.73 8.68
CA ASP A 361 -14.83 4.50 9.33
C ASP A 361 -13.92 3.67 8.40
N ARG A 362 -14.27 3.59 7.12
CA ARG A 362 -13.41 3.00 6.07
C ARG A 362 -12.04 3.66 6.00
N ILE A 363 -12.05 4.98 5.86
CA ILE A 363 -10.83 5.76 5.73
C ILE A 363 -9.96 5.56 6.98
N GLU A 364 -10.55 5.66 8.16
CA GLU A 364 -9.82 5.52 9.41
C GLU A 364 -9.17 4.13 9.58
N LEU A 365 -9.85 3.05 9.20
CA LEU A 365 -9.30 1.70 9.34
C LEU A 365 -8.19 1.41 8.32
N VAL A 366 -8.34 1.86 7.07
CA VAL A 366 -7.32 1.70 6.03
C VAL A 366 -6.10 2.59 6.34
N ARG A 367 -6.32 3.82 6.80
CA ARG A 367 -5.25 4.72 7.28
C ARG A 367 -4.41 4.08 8.37
N ARG A 368 -5.06 3.53 9.39
CA ARG A 368 -4.39 2.83 10.49
C ARG A 368 -3.62 1.63 9.99
N PHE A 369 -4.24 0.80 9.14
CA PHE A 369 -3.56 -0.36 8.55
C PHE A 369 -2.30 0.09 7.78
N SER A 370 -2.42 1.11 6.92
CA SER A 370 -1.31 1.63 6.15
C SER A 370 -0.19 2.15 7.04
N LYS A 371 -0.53 2.93 8.06
CA LYS A 371 0.44 3.47 9.01
C LYS A 371 1.17 2.36 9.77
N GLU A 372 0.46 1.37 10.29
CA GLU A 372 1.08 0.29 11.09
C GLU A 372 1.90 -0.67 10.24
N ILE A 373 1.45 -0.98 9.03
CA ILE A 373 2.03 -2.05 8.20
C ILE A 373 2.94 -1.47 7.10
N GLU A 374 2.38 -0.63 6.23
CA GLU A 374 3.07 -0.14 5.02
C GLU A 374 4.19 0.86 5.31
N TYR A 375 4.13 1.56 6.45
CA TYR A 375 5.13 2.56 6.88
C TYR A 375 6.14 2.02 7.90
N CYS A 376 6.17 0.70 8.11
CA CYS A 376 7.19 0.01 8.91
C CYS A 376 7.93 -1.00 8.02
N PRO A 377 9.15 -0.70 7.57
CA PRO A 377 9.95 -1.59 6.72
C PRO A 377 10.11 -2.99 7.32
N GLU A 378 10.28 -3.09 8.64
CA GLU A 378 10.40 -4.36 9.37
C GLU A 378 9.11 -5.20 9.26
N ASN A 379 7.95 -4.57 9.20
CA ASN A 379 6.67 -5.27 9.03
C ASN A 379 6.50 -5.78 7.59
N MET A 380 6.94 -5.00 6.59
CA MET A 380 6.93 -5.44 5.20
C MET A 380 7.90 -6.62 4.98
N GLU A 381 9.13 -6.53 5.49
CA GLU A 381 10.12 -7.62 5.42
C GLU A 381 9.60 -8.88 6.16
N ARG A 382 8.93 -8.69 7.29
CA ARG A 382 8.29 -9.81 8.02
C ARG A 382 7.15 -10.45 7.22
N PHE A 383 6.39 -9.68 6.45
CA PHE A 383 5.37 -10.22 5.56
C PHE A 383 6.00 -11.10 4.47
N GLU A 384 7.08 -10.64 3.85
CA GLU A 384 7.82 -11.40 2.83
C GLU A 384 8.41 -12.68 3.40
N LYS A 385 9.03 -12.63 4.59
CA LYS A 385 9.48 -13.83 5.31
C LYS A 385 8.34 -14.82 5.58
N CYS A 386 7.14 -14.34 5.91
CA CYS A 386 5.98 -15.23 6.08
C CYS A 386 5.57 -15.91 4.76
N CYS A 387 5.67 -15.19 3.65
CA CYS A 387 5.38 -15.75 2.32
C CYS A 387 6.34 -16.88 1.93
N THR A 388 7.55 -16.92 2.48
CA THR A 388 8.51 -18.01 2.23
C THR A 388 8.42 -19.12 3.28
N GLU A 389 8.35 -18.77 4.57
CA GLU A 389 8.41 -19.74 5.67
C GLU A 389 7.06 -20.41 5.98
N GLN A 390 5.95 -19.73 5.71
CA GLN A 390 4.59 -20.16 6.07
C GLN A 390 3.62 -20.01 4.89
N TYR A 391 4.14 -20.15 3.66
CA TYR A 391 3.39 -19.97 2.41
C TYR A 391 2.04 -20.68 2.40
N GLU A 392 2.03 -21.99 2.68
CA GLU A 392 0.79 -22.79 2.61
C GLU A 392 -0.24 -22.34 3.63
N ASP A 393 0.19 -22.02 4.86
CA ASP A 393 -0.71 -21.56 5.92
C ASP A 393 -1.31 -20.18 5.59
N LEU A 394 -0.48 -19.26 5.09
CA LEU A 394 -0.91 -17.93 4.66
C LEU A 394 -1.89 -18.02 3.47
N LEU A 395 -1.49 -18.72 2.40
CA LEU A 395 -2.32 -18.90 1.20
C LEU A 395 -3.67 -19.56 1.54
N ASN A 396 -3.65 -20.67 2.29
CA ASN A 396 -4.88 -21.34 2.70
C ASN A 396 -5.76 -20.44 3.57
N SER A 397 -5.17 -19.67 4.48
CA SER A 397 -5.91 -18.77 5.35
C SER A 397 -6.65 -17.69 4.56
N ILE A 398 -5.95 -17.01 3.65
CA ILE A 398 -6.54 -16.00 2.77
C ILE A 398 -7.63 -16.62 1.88
N PHE A 399 -7.33 -17.78 1.27
CA PHE A 399 -8.27 -18.46 0.37
C PHE A 399 -9.58 -18.86 1.08
N ASN A 400 -9.48 -19.34 2.32
CA ASN A 400 -10.64 -19.67 3.14
C ASN A 400 -11.45 -18.42 3.51
N LEU A 401 -10.78 -17.33 3.91
CA LEU A 401 -11.44 -16.08 4.31
C LEU A 401 -12.11 -15.38 3.14
N CYS A 402 -11.65 -15.59 1.90
CA CYS A 402 -12.35 -15.14 0.70
C CYS A 402 -13.80 -15.67 0.63
N HIS A 403 -14.14 -16.74 1.35
CA HIS A 403 -15.53 -17.22 1.47
C HIS A 403 -16.47 -16.25 2.19
N LEU A 404 -15.96 -15.43 3.12
CA LEU A 404 -16.78 -14.46 3.87
C LEU A 404 -17.37 -13.36 2.98
N PHE A 405 -16.76 -13.11 1.81
CA PHE A 405 -17.21 -12.12 0.84
C PHE A 405 -18.35 -12.62 -0.07
N ALA A 406 -18.78 -13.88 0.09
CA ALA A 406 -19.83 -14.47 -0.73
C ALA A 406 -21.22 -13.94 -0.33
N ASP A 407 -21.73 -12.95 -1.06
CA ASP A 407 -23.15 -12.59 -1.00
C ASP A 407 -23.98 -13.79 -1.52
N LYS A 408 -24.97 -14.23 -0.71
CA LYS A 408 -25.90 -15.33 -1.04
C LYS A 408 -26.59 -15.13 -2.40
N HIS A 409 -26.66 -13.89 -2.90
CA HIS A 409 -27.25 -13.55 -4.19
C HIS A 409 -26.34 -13.75 -5.41
N PHE A 410 -25.05 -14.07 -5.25
CA PHE A 410 -24.18 -14.48 -6.36
C PHE A 410 -24.19 -16.00 -6.61
N ALA A 411 -24.92 -16.77 -5.81
CA ALA A 411 -25.23 -18.15 -6.15
C ALA A 411 -26.05 -18.17 -7.44
N SER A 412 -25.42 -18.57 -8.55
CA SER A 412 -26.10 -18.81 -9.81
C SER A 412 -27.34 -19.69 -9.59
N PRO A 413 -28.50 -19.40 -10.21
CA PRO A 413 -29.69 -20.27 -10.13
C PRO A 413 -29.48 -21.66 -10.75
N HIS A 414 -28.31 -21.93 -11.32
CA HIS A 414 -27.96 -23.16 -12.00
C HIS A 414 -26.65 -23.70 -11.44
N SER A 415 -26.77 -24.43 -10.34
CA SER A 415 -25.86 -25.49 -9.91
C SER A 415 -26.67 -26.76 -9.76
#